data_AF-A0A8J6UUK7-F1
#
_entry.id   AF-A0A8J6UUK7-F1
#
_cell.length_a   1.000
_cell.length_b   1.000
_cell.length_c   1.000
_cell.angle_alpha   90.00
_cell.angle_beta   90.00
_cell.angle_gamma   90.00
#
_symmetry.space_group_name_H-M   'P 1'
#
loop_
_entity.id
_entity.type
_entity.pdbx_description
1 polymer ?
#
loop_
_entity_poly.entity_id
_entity_poly.type
_entity_poly.pdbx_seq_one_letter_code
_entity_poly.pdbx_strand_id
1 'polypeptide(L)'
;MAQITIAIPDDLVQQLAPFQSQFSNLFTRLIAATLLGQPIPGQSLAASPAFTTSATYQEILDFLVSQPTLEQIMGFKISETSQSRLRTLLQKNREATLTSAETAELDLYKQFDTLIGFLKARALTGLKSAPNN
;
A
#
# COMPACT_ATOMS: atom_id res chain seq x y z
N MET A 1 -4.99 -34.69 20.16
CA MET A 1 -4.16 -33.62 19.56
C MET A 1 -3.00 -34.30 18.85
N ALA A 2 -2.77 -34.06 17.56
CA ALA A 2 -1.69 -34.69 16.81
C ALA A 2 -0.44 -33.79 16.84
N GLN A 3 0.71 -34.35 17.23
CA GLN A 3 2.00 -33.65 17.19
C GLN A 3 2.76 -34.15 15.96
N ILE A 4 3.09 -33.24 15.05
CA ILE A 4 3.92 -33.52 13.87
C ILE A 4 5.29 -32.94 14.17
N THR A 5 6.27 -33.82 14.37
CA THR A 5 7.67 -33.44 14.58
C THR A 5 8.39 -33.42 13.24
N ILE A 6 8.78 -32.23 12.79
CA ILE A 6 9.55 -32.02 11.56
C ILE A 6 10.98 -31.66 11.98
N ALA A 7 11.97 -32.36 11.42
CA ALA A 7 13.37 -32.02 11.63
C ALA A 7 13.69 -30.76 10.80
N ILE A 8 13.91 -29.63 11.49
CA ILE A 8 14.28 -28.36 10.86
C ILE A 8 15.82 -28.25 10.94
N PRO A 9 16.53 -27.99 9.82
CA PRO A 9 17.97 -27.72 9.82
C PRO A 9 18.33 -26.53 10.74
N ASP A 10 19.47 -26.62 11.43
CA ASP A 10 19.90 -25.62 12.42
C ASP A 10 20.01 -24.20 11.85
N ASP A 11 20.44 -24.05 10.59
CA ASP A 11 20.48 -22.75 9.90
C ASP A 11 19.10 -22.06 9.84
N LEU A 12 18.04 -22.85 9.64
CA LEU A 12 16.67 -22.34 9.60
C LEU A 12 16.17 -22.04 11.02
N VAL A 13 16.60 -22.80 12.03
CA VAL A 13 16.26 -22.52 13.43
C VAL A 13 16.78 -21.14 13.85
N GLN A 14 18.00 -20.78 13.45
CA GLN A 14 18.61 -19.51 13.80
C GLN A 14 17.93 -18.32 13.09
N GLN A 15 17.50 -18.47 11.84
CA GLN A 15 16.73 -17.44 11.14
C GLN A 15 15.27 -17.33 11.60
N LEU A 16 14.69 -18.43 12.07
CA LEU A 16 13.31 -18.48 12.54
C LEU A 16 13.16 -18.13 14.02
N ALA A 17 14.25 -18.09 14.79
CA ALA A 17 14.27 -17.70 16.22
C ALA A 17 13.47 -16.41 16.54
N PRO A 18 13.63 -15.29 15.81
CA PRO A 18 12.83 -14.07 16.06
C PRO A 18 11.35 -14.18 15.63
N PHE A 19 10.98 -15.18 14.83
CA PHE A 19 9.64 -15.34 14.25
C PHE A 19 8.90 -16.60 14.71
N GLN A 20 9.44 -17.36 15.68
CA GLN A 20 8.87 -18.66 16.11
C GLN A 20 7.41 -18.58 16.59
N SER A 21 7.05 -17.49 17.27
CA SER A 21 5.66 -17.25 17.73
C SER A 21 4.67 -17.06 16.58
N GLN A 22 5.14 -16.52 15.46
CA GLN A 22 4.35 -16.33 14.25
C GLN A 22 4.44 -17.56 13.34
N PHE A 23 5.54 -18.31 13.38
CA PHE A 23 5.77 -19.47 12.52
C PHE A 23 4.63 -20.49 12.55
N SER A 24 4.08 -20.78 13.73
CA SER A 24 2.92 -21.68 13.85
C SER A 24 1.70 -21.20 13.03
N ASN A 25 1.41 -19.90 13.11
CA ASN A 25 0.31 -19.29 12.35
C ASN A 25 0.57 -19.29 10.85
N LEU A 26 1.82 -19.08 10.45
CA LEU A 26 2.25 -19.03 9.04
C LEU A 26 2.25 -20.43 8.44
N PHE A 27 2.75 -21.43 9.18
CA PHE A 27 2.77 -22.83 8.78
C PHE A 27 1.36 -23.40 8.63
N THR A 28 0.47 -23.09 9.58
CA THR A 28 -0.95 -23.44 9.48
C THR A 28 -1.59 -22.81 8.23
N ARG A 29 -1.23 -21.55 7.93
CA ARG A 29 -1.71 -20.82 6.75
C ARG A 29 -1.23 -21.45 5.44
N LEU A 30 0.05 -21.82 5.39
CA LEU A 30 0.64 -22.46 4.22
C LEU A 30 0.02 -23.82 3.98
N ILE A 31 -0.15 -24.65 5.02
CA ILE A 31 -0.83 -25.94 4.89
C ILE A 31 -2.26 -25.77 4.38
N ALA A 32 -3.03 -24.84 4.96
CA ALA A 32 -4.41 -24.59 4.53
C ALA A 32 -4.49 -24.15 3.06
N ALA A 33 -3.56 -23.29 2.63
CA ALA A 33 -3.53 -22.78 1.27
C ALA A 33 -3.02 -23.80 0.24
N THR A 34 -1.97 -24.56 0.57
CA THR A 34 -1.27 -25.43 -0.39
C THR A 34 -1.81 -26.87 -0.41
N LEU A 35 -2.14 -27.43 0.74
CA LEU A 35 -2.55 -28.84 0.87
C LEU A 35 -4.07 -29.00 0.86
N LEU A 36 -4.79 -28.07 1.49
CA LEU A 36 -6.26 -28.14 1.58
C LEU A 36 -6.96 -27.32 0.48
N GLY A 37 -6.22 -26.47 -0.25
CA GLY A 37 -6.77 -25.64 -1.33
C GLY A 37 -7.89 -24.70 -0.89
N GLN A 38 -8.04 -24.47 0.42
CA GLN A 38 -9.10 -23.62 0.96
C GLN A 38 -8.62 -22.17 1.01
N PRO A 39 -9.32 -21.23 0.32
CA PRO A 39 -9.07 -19.81 0.52
C PRO A 39 -9.48 -19.47 1.94
N ILE A 40 -8.49 -19.15 2.77
CA ILE A 40 -8.69 -18.77 4.16
C ILE A 40 -9.46 -17.45 4.14
N PRO A 41 -10.72 -17.39 4.63
CA PRO A 41 -11.41 -16.13 4.76
C PRO A 41 -10.68 -15.33 5.83
N GLY A 42 -9.99 -14.26 5.42
CA GLY A 42 -9.49 -13.26 6.36
C GLY A 42 -8.10 -12.70 6.09
N GLN A 43 -7.15 -13.44 5.52
CA GLN A 43 -5.80 -12.90 5.32
C GLN A 43 -5.09 -13.58 4.14
N SER A 44 -5.37 -13.09 2.94
CA SER A 44 -4.61 -13.42 1.73
C SER A 44 -3.20 -12.81 1.84
N LEU A 45 -2.17 -13.65 1.74
CA LEU A 45 -0.77 -13.21 1.57
C LEU A 45 -0.50 -12.66 0.16
N ALA A 46 -1.51 -12.61 -0.73
CA ALA A 46 -1.41 -12.04 -2.07
C ALA A 46 -1.90 -10.58 -2.16
N ALA A 47 -2.32 -9.98 -1.06
CA ALA A 47 -2.61 -8.56 -1.01
C ALA A 47 -2.08 -7.99 0.30
N SER A 48 -0.96 -7.28 0.24
CA SER A 48 -0.80 -6.15 1.14
C SER A 48 -2.10 -5.34 1.07
N PRO A 49 -2.86 -5.16 2.16
CA PRO A 49 -4.15 -4.47 2.12
C PRO A 49 -4.00 -2.95 1.90
N ALA A 50 -2.79 -2.47 1.57
CA ALA A 50 -2.51 -1.07 1.36
C ALA A 50 -2.69 -0.61 -0.10
N PHE A 51 -2.74 -1.49 -1.12
CA PHE A 51 -2.68 -1.03 -2.52
C PHE A 51 -3.86 -1.43 -3.39
N THR A 52 -4.73 -2.32 -2.91
CA THR A 52 -5.89 -2.74 -3.68
C THR A 52 -7.01 -1.71 -3.51
N THR A 53 -7.20 -0.90 -4.55
CA THR A 53 -8.46 -0.27 -4.97
C THR A 53 -8.97 0.97 -4.23
N SER A 54 -8.12 1.96 -3.93
CA SER A 54 -8.64 3.34 -3.93
C SER A 54 -8.66 3.83 -5.38
N ALA A 55 -9.81 4.30 -5.88
CA ALA A 55 -9.95 4.85 -7.23
C ALA A 55 -8.91 5.97 -7.48
N THR A 56 -8.60 6.73 -6.43
CA THR A 56 -7.55 7.76 -6.42
C THR A 56 -6.17 7.20 -6.75
N TYR A 57 -5.83 6.01 -6.25
CA TYR A 57 -4.52 5.41 -6.51
C TYR A 57 -4.38 5.02 -7.98
N GLN A 58 -5.41 4.43 -8.56
CA GLN A 58 -5.42 4.09 -9.98
C GLN A 58 -5.32 5.35 -10.85
N GLU A 59 -6.02 6.42 -10.49
CA GLU A 59 -5.97 7.70 -11.20
C GLU A 59 -4.57 8.33 -11.18
N ILE A 60 -3.90 8.30 -10.03
CA ILE A 60 -2.52 8.81 -9.91
C ILE A 60 -1.54 7.91 -10.65
N LEU A 61 -1.69 6.58 -10.57
CA LEU A 61 -0.84 5.66 -11.31
C LEU A 61 -0.98 5.84 -12.82
N ASP A 62 -2.21 5.95 -13.33
CA ASP A 62 -2.48 6.19 -14.74
C ASP A 62 -1.86 7.52 -15.19
N PHE A 63 -1.98 8.56 -14.35
CA PHE A 63 -1.29 9.82 -14.57
C PHE A 63 0.22 9.66 -14.65
N LEU A 64 0.86 8.92 -13.74
CA LEU A 64 2.31 8.70 -13.75
C LEU A 64 2.77 7.87 -14.95
N VAL A 65 2.00 6.85 -15.35
CA VAL A 65 2.30 5.98 -16.50
C VAL A 65 2.18 6.74 -17.82
N SER A 66 1.30 7.74 -17.90
CA SER A 66 1.10 8.57 -19.09
C SER A 66 2.30 9.48 -19.44
N GLN A 67 3.38 9.47 -18.65
CA GLN A 67 4.53 10.38 -18.77
C GLN A 67 4.10 11.85 -18.92
N PRO A 68 3.48 12.41 -17.88
CA PRO A 68 2.89 13.73 -17.95
C PRO A 68 3.97 14.79 -18.12
N THR A 69 3.67 15.85 -18.87
CA THR A 69 4.60 16.97 -19.05
C THR A 69 4.77 17.76 -17.76
N LEU A 70 5.86 18.54 -17.66
CA LEU A 70 6.16 19.35 -16.48
C LEU A 70 4.99 20.28 -16.09
N GLU A 71 4.30 20.86 -17.09
CA GLU A 71 3.12 21.69 -16.88
C GLU A 71 1.93 20.89 -16.34
N GLN A 72 1.71 19.67 -16.85
CA GLN A 72 0.66 18.77 -16.35
C GLN A 72 0.96 18.30 -14.92
N ILE A 73 2.21 18.04 -14.58
CA ILE A 73 2.65 17.71 -13.22
C ILE A 73 2.39 18.88 -12.27
N MET A 74 2.70 20.11 -12.68
CA MET A 74 2.43 21.31 -11.88
C MET A 74 0.93 21.54 -11.67
N GLY A 75 0.13 21.33 -12.72
CA GLY A 75 -1.33 21.45 -12.69
C GLY A 75 -2.07 20.26 -12.06
N PHE A 76 -1.37 19.16 -11.75
CA PHE A 76 -2.01 17.93 -11.30
C PHE A 76 -2.81 18.14 -10.02
N LYS A 77 -4.06 17.69 -10.08
CA LYS A 77 -5.03 17.61 -8.99
C LYS A 77 -5.76 16.28 -9.12
N ILE A 78 -5.99 15.63 -7.97
CA ILE A 78 -6.86 14.46 -7.88
C ILE A 78 -8.31 14.83 -8.28
N SER A 79 -9.06 13.89 -8.89
CA SER A 79 -10.46 14.12 -9.27
C SER A 79 -11.33 14.62 -8.12
N GLU A 80 -12.42 15.31 -8.46
CA GLU A 80 -13.42 15.80 -7.50
C GLU A 80 -13.99 14.69 -6.62
N THR A 81 -14.19 13.49 -7.18
CA THR A 81 -14.64 12.30 -6.43
C THR A 81 -13.64 11.92 -5.36
N SER A 82 -12.35 11.87 -5.70
CA SER A 82 -11.25 11.56 -4.79
C SER A 82 -11.07 12.65 -3.73
N GLN A 83 -11.23 13.93 -4.08
CA GLN A 83 -11.22 15.03 -3.12
C GLN A 83 -12.38 14.95 -2.12
N SER A 84 -13.58 14.63 -2.60
CA SER A 84 -14.76 14.45 -1.75
C SER A 84 -14.56 13.30 -0.76
N ARG A 85 -14.05 12.16 -1.25
CA ARG A 85 -13.70 10.99 -0.43
C ARG A 85 -12.67 11.34 0.64
N LEU A 86 -11.60 12.05 0.28
CA LEU A 86 -10.59 12.52 1.23
C LEU A 86 -11.21 13.42 2.32
N ARG A 87 -12.11 14.35 1.96
CA ARG A 87 -12.81 15.19 2.95
C ARG A 87 -13.65 14.35 3.91
N THR A 88 -14.35 13.34 3.43
CA THR A 88 -15.10 12.40 4.28
C THR A 88 -14.17 11.64 5.22
N LEU A 89 -13.03 11.14 4.73
CA LEU A 89 -12.04 10.45 5.56
C LEU A 89 -11.44 11.36 6.63
N LEU A 90 -11.14 12.62 6.29
CA LEU A 90 -10.65 13.61 7.25
C LEU A 90 -11.70 13.97 8.30
N GLN A 91 -12.98 14.04 7.92
CA GLN A 91 -14.07 14.25 8.86
C GLN A 91 -14.20 13.08 9.84
N LYS A 92 -14.21 11.84 9.32
CA LYS A 92 -14.19 10.62 10.14
C LYS A 92 -12.95 10.53 11.03
N ASN A 93 -11.80 11.01 10.56
CA ASN A 93 -10.57 11.07 11.35
C ASN A 93 -10.74 11.98 12.57
N ARG A 94 -11.36 13.15 12.38
CA ARG A 94 -11.66 14.10 13.48
C ARG A 94 -12.64 13.51 14.49
N GLU A 95 -13.60 12.72 14.02
CA GLU A 95 -14.59 12.04 14.85
C GLU A 95 -14.05 10.75 15.52
N ALA A 96 -12.81 10.36 15.23
CA ALA A 96 -12.20 9.10 15.65
C ALA A 96 -13.03 7.84 15.29
N THR A 97 -13.85 7.93 14.24
CA THR A 97 -14.73 6.86 13.74
C THR A 97 -14.14 6.10 12.55
N LEU A 98 -12.86 6.34 12.23
CA LEU A 98 -12.18 5.65 11.15
C LEU A 98 -12.02 4.16 11.44
N THR A 99 -12.40 3.36 10.46
CA THR A 99 -12.02 1.95 10.42
C THR A 99 -10.53 1.79 10.09
N SER A 100 -9.95 0.63 10.38
CA SER A 100 -8.57 0.32 10.00
C SER A 100 -8.33 0.42 8.49
N ALA A 101 -9.33 0.06 7.69
CA ALA A 101 -9.26 0.19 6.22
C ALA A 101 -9.25 1.66 5.78
N GLU A 102 -10.09 2.51 6.37
CA GLU A 102 -10.14 3.94 6.07
C GLU A 102 -8.89 4.69 6.58
N THR A 103 -8.28 4.21 7.67
CA THR A 103 -7.01 4.74 8.17
C THR A 103 -5.88 4.43 7.19
N ALA A 104 -5.82 3.22 6.64
CA ALA A 104 -4.89 2.87 5.57
C ALA A 104 -5.14 3.71 4.31
N GLU A 105 -6.42 3.94 3.94
CA GLU A 105 -6.79 4.82 2.83
C GLU A 105 -6.25 6.25 3.04
N LEU A 106 -6.41 6.81 4.24
CA LEU A 106 -5.92 8.14 4.59
C LEU A 106 -4.38 8.24 4.58
N ASP A 107 -3.70 7.19 5.03
CA ASP A 107 -2.23 7.13 4.98
C ASP A 107 -1.71 7.13 3.54
N LEU A 108 -2.39 6.42 2.64
CA LEU A 108 -2.08 6.46 1.20
C LEU A 108 -2.20 7.88 0.63
N TYR A 109 -3.27 8.61 0.97
CA TYR A 109 -3.42 10.01 0.54
C TYR A 109 -2.22 10.87 0.98
N LYS A 110 -1.69 10.68 2.18
CA LYS A 110 -0.49 11.41 2.65
C LYS A 110 0.77 11.04 1.88
N GLN A 111 0.96 9.75 1.63
CA GLN A 111 2.08 9.26 0.82
C GLN A 111 2.02 9.84 -0.60
N PHE A 112 0.81 9.92 -1.19
CA PHE A 112 0.63 10.54 -2.51
C PHE A 112 0.88 12.04 -2.51
N ASP A 113 0.38 12.78 -1.53
CA ASP A 113 0.63 14.22 -1.43
C ASP A 113 2.14 14.51 -1.40
N THR A 114 2.88 13.72 -0.62
CA THR A 114 4.34 13.78 -0.55
C THR A 114 4.99 13.48 -1.90
N LEU A 115 4.56 12.41 -2.58
CA LEU A 115 5.09 12.01 -3.89
C LEU A 115 4.82 13.08 -4.96
N ILE A 116 3.60 13.61 -5.04
CA ILE A 116 3.24 14.68 -5.96
C ILE A 116 4.02 15.95 -5.63
N GLY A 117 4.25 16.25 -4.35
CA GLY A 117 5.13 17.34 -3.91
C GLY A 117 6.55 17.20 -4.45
N PHE A 118 7.14 16.00 -4.35
CA PHE A 118 8.45 15.71 -4.95
C PHE A 118 8.44 15.82 -6.48
N LEU A 119 7.38 15.33 -7.13
CA LEU A 119 7.22 15.42 -8.58
C LEU A 119 7.18 16.88 -9.03
N LYS A 120 6.42 17.73 -8.34
CA LYS A 120 6.33 19.18 -8.59
C LYS A 120 7.66 19.88 -8.33
N ALA A 121 8.36 19.55 -7.25
CA ALA A 121 9.67 20.12 -6.93
C ALA A 121 10.72 19.77 -8.02
N ARG A 122 10.73 18.52 -8.47
CA ARG A 122 11.58 18.07 -9.58
C ARG A 122 11.18 18.74 -10.88
N ALA A 123 9.88 18.89 -11.14
CA ALA A 123 9.40 19.54 -12.34
C ALA A 123 9.79 21.01 -12.40
N LEU A 124 9.71 21.73 -11.28
CA LEU A 124 10.16 23.11 -11.16
C LEU A 124 11.67 23.25 -11.40
N THR A 125 12.46 22.29 -10.90
CA THR A 125 13.91 22.26 -11.14
C THR A 125 14.20 22.03 -12.63
N GLY A 126 13.48 21.09 -13.27
CA GLY A 126 13.58 20.85 -14.72
C GLY A 126 13.20 22.06 -15.57
N LEU A 127 12.13 22.77 -15.21
CA LEU A 127 11.71 24.02 -15.87
C LEU A 127 12.73 25.14 -15.67
N LYS A 128 13.33 25.25 -14.48
CA LYS A 128 14.39 26.23 -14.21
C LYS A 128 15.70 25.91 -14.92
N SER A 129 15.91 24.64 -15.29
CA SER A 129 17.07 24.16 -16.04
C SER A 129 16.89 24.18 -17.56
N ALA A 130 15.68 24.43 -18.09
CA ALA A 130 15.47 24.69 -19.50
C ALA A 130 15.90 26.16 -19.77
N PRO A 131 17.08 26.39 -20.40
CA PRO A 131 17.46 27.74 -20.78
C PRO A 131 16.54 28.18 -21.91
N ASN A 132 16.06 29.42 -21.82
CA ASN A 132 15.63 30.20 -22.98
C ASN A 132 16.60 29.94 -24.13
N ASN A 133 16.10 29.38 -25.22
CA ASN A 133 16.75 29.40 -26.53
C ASN A 133 15.77 30.07 -27.50
#